data_AF-A0A1G0XEH4-F1
#
_entry.id   AF-A0A1G0XEH4-F1
#
_cell.length_a   1.000
_cell.length_b   1.000
_cell.length_c   1.000
_cell.angle_alpha   90.00
_cell.angle_beta   90.00
_cell.angle_gamma   90.00
#
_symmetry.space_group_name_H-M   'P 1'
#
loop_
_entity.id
_entity.type
_entity.pdbx_description
1 polymer ?
#
loop_
_entity_poly.entity_id
_entity_poly.type
_entity_poly.pdbx_seq_one_letter_code
_entity_poly.pdbx_strand_id
1 'polypeptide(L)'
;MKSFLSFLLLISFFGIYSNASATEDQCFVCHESIGGAEVELYKKDIHFKKGISCSGCHGGDSTSEDMETAMSKADGFIGVPKGANVSKVCTKCHSNAQIMIKQYNSALPWNQEALLAQSVHGNLSVSGKEQIVSCTTCHNTHGIVNVKDPSSPVYPVNLPKTCAKCHSDAKYMRTYNPALPVDQLDKYRTSKHGILNAKGDPKVAECTSCHGSHEIRSSKDVKSKVYAINLPKTCSTCHSNSNYMQGYNIPSDQFDKYSGSVHGKLLLEKNDFNAPACNDCHGNHSATPPGIESISKVCGTCHALNAELFSSSPHKKAFDQKRLPECETCHGDHAIITATDKLLGVQNGAVCKWCHGDKPESKAFQTAKFMRELRDSLVNEEENALLLINDAEQKGIEISDVKFKLRDAKQALFESRTMVHSFDQSKFSETIDKGLNVTTSVTQDMSNAIDDYYFRRWGLGVSSLIITILAMSLFFYIKRIEKS
;
A
#
# COMPACT_ATOMS: atom_id res chain seq x y z
N MET A 1 63.69 46.62 -34.01
CA MET A 1 64.26 47.71 -33.18
C MET A 1 63.14 48.30 -32.32
N LYS A 2 63.29 48.22 -30.98
CA LYS A 2 62.66 49.05 -29.92
C LYS A 2 61.11 48.99 -29.82
N SER A 3 60.53 48.25 -28.86
CA SER A 3 60.38 48.57 -27.41
C SER A 3 59.26 49.60 -27.13
N PHE A 4 58.40 49.25 -26.16
CA PHE A 4 57.54 50.04 -25.22
C PHE A 4 56.10 49.49 -25.18
N LEU A 5 55.75 48.54 -24.30
CA LEU A 5 55.39 48.59 -22.85
C LEU A 5 54.06 49.30 -22.50
N SER A 6 53.32 48.67 -21.56
CA SER A 6 52.16 49.13 -20.77
C SER A 6 50.77 48.91 -21.40
N PHE A 7 49.72 48.39 -20.74
CA PHE A 7 49.48 48.04 -19.33
C PHE A 7 48.28 47.07 -19.33
N LEU A 8 48.43 45.84 -18.81
CA LEU A 8 47.33 44.88 -18.68
C LEU A 8 46.80 44.96 -17.24
N LEU A 9 45.65 45.60 -17.07
CA LEU A 9 45.02 45.82 -15.77
C LEU A 9 44.26 44.55 -15.37
N LEU A 10 44.95 43.65 -14.68
CA LEU A 10 44.38 42.49 -14.00
C LEU A 10 43.61 42.98 -12.77
N ILE A 11 42.29 43.10 -12.90
CA ILE A 11 41.39 43.30 -11.77
C ILE A 11 41.28 41.95 -11.04
N SER A 12 42.16 41.75 -10.06
CA SER A 12 42.00 40.72 -9.05
C SER A 12 40.82 41.08 -8.16
N PHE A 13 39.65 40.50 -8.45
CA PHE A 13 38.49 40.49 -7.56
C PHE A 13 38.84 39.63 -6.34
N PHE A 14 39.50 40.23 -5.35
CA PHE A 14 39.60 39.66 -4.01
C PHE A 14 38.22 39.80 -3.38
N GLY A 15 37.38 38.78 -3.59
CA GLY A 15 36.17 38.61 -2.80
C GLY A 15 36.60 38.44 -1.35
N ILE A 16 36.38 39.48 -0.54
CA ILE A 16 36.48 39.41 0.91
C ILE A 16 35.36 38.47 1.35
N TYR A 17 35.67 37.18 1.46
CA TYR A 17 34.90 36.29 2.32
C TYR A 17 35.25 36.70 3.75
N SER A 18 34.37 37.49 4.38
CA SER A 18 34.40 37.70 5.81
C SER A 18 34.17 36.35 6.49
N ASN A 19 35.26 35.66 6.83
CA ASN A 19 35.24 34.70 7.92
C ASN A 19 35.08 35.52 9.20
N ALA A 20 33.84 35.72 9.64
CA ALA A 20 33.56 36.09 11.03
C ALA A 20 34.14 34.96 11.88
N SER A 21 35.31 35.24 12.43
CA SER A 21 36.15 34.31 13.16
C SER A 21 35.53 34.04 14.53
N ALA A 22 35.68 32.81 15.02
CA ALA A 22 35.31 32.39 16.37
C ALA A 22 35.96 33.21 17.52
N THR A 23 36.80 34.19 17.17
CA THR A 23 37.48 35.13 18.08
C THR A 23 36.58 36.22 18.65
N GLU A 24 35.33 36.36 18.19
CA GLU A 24 34.39 37.37 18.73
C GLU A 24 33.43 36.84 19.82
N ASP A 25 33.36 35.52 20.04
CA ASP A 25 32.50 34.92 21.08
C ASP A 25 33.29 34.69 22.39
N GLN A 26 33.18 35.63 23.33
CA GLN A 26 33.82 35.56 24.64
C GLN A 26 33.32 34.38 25.48
N CYS A 27 32.09 33.90 25.25
CA CYS A 27 31.61 32.68 25.89
C CYS A 27 32.46 31.49 25.44
N PHE A 28 32.72 31.36 24.15
CA PHE A 28 33.54 30.28 23.60
C PHE A 28 35.00 30.37 24.07
N VAL A 29 35.61 31.56 24.03
CA VAL A 29 37.02 31.76 24.46
C VAL A 29 37.21 31.33 25.91
N CYS A 30 36.33 31.79 26.80
CA CYS A 30 36.40 31.43 28.22
C CYS A 30 36.14 29.93 28.42
N HIS A 31 35.06 29.38 27.84
CA HIS A 31 34.71 27.97 28.02
C HIS A 31 35.69 26.98 27.36
N GLU A 32 36.38 27.37 26.29
CA GLU A 32 37.46 26.58 25.70
C GLU A 32 38.63 26.41 26.68
N SER A 33 38.99 27.47 27.41
CA SER A 33 40.07 27.43 28.40
C SER A 33 39.74 26.58 29.62
N ILE A 34 38.45 26.54 30.01
CA ILE A 34 37.93 25.68 31.08
C ILE A 34 37.90 24.21 30.64
N GLY A 35 37.73 23.99 29.33
CA GLY A 35 37.56 22.67 28.74
C GLY A 35 36.16 22.11 28.99
N GLY A 36 35.85 21.01 28.30
CA GLY A 36 34.55 20.35 28.37
C GLY A 36 34.20 19.68 27.07
N ALA A 37 33.42 18.60 27.14
CA ALA A 37 33.01 17.87 25.96
C ALA A 37 32.11 18.73 25.05
N GLU A 38 31.35 19.64 25.63
CA GLU A 38 30.38 20.51 24.97
C GLU A 38 31.08 21.48 24.01
N VAL A 39 32.19 22.09 24.44
CA VAL A 39 32.94 23.05 23.62
C VAL A 39 33.62 22.35 22.44
N GLU A 40 34.17 21.16 22.67
CA GLU A 40 34.77 20.34 21.61
C GLU A 40 33.75 19.85 20.58
N LEU A 41 32.52 19.57 21.02
CA LEU A 41 31.41 19.24 20.13
C LEU A 41 30.94 20.47 19.36
N TYR A 42 30.83 21.63 20.04
CA TYR A 42 30.37 22.87 19.45
C TYR A 42 31.29 23.38 18.33
N LYS A 43 32.61 23.20 18.44
CA LYS A 43 33.57 23.46 17.34
C LYS A 43 33.19 22.76 16.02
N LYS A 44 32.52 21.61 16.10
CA LYS A 44 32.12 20.81 14.94
C LYS A 44 30.72 21.16 14.43
N ASP A 45 29.97 21.95 15.19
CA ASP A 45 28.58 22.29 14.95
C ASP A 45 28.41 23.13 13.68
N ILE A 46 27.32 22.88 12.96
CA ILE A 46 26.95 23.63 11.76
C ILE A 46 26.59 25.08 12.11
N HIS A 47 26.04 25.32 13.30
CA HIS A 47 25.70 26.66 13.78
C HIS A 47 26.96 27.48 14.07
N PHE A 48 27.97 26.87 14.71
CA PHE A 48 29.28 27.48 14.90
C PHE A 48 29.95 27.83 13.56
N LYS A 49 29.95 26.90 12.60
CA LYS A 49 30.45 27.14 11.23
C LYS A 49 29.70 28.24 10.47
N LYS A 50 28.49 28.58 10.92
CA LYS A 50 27.66 29.66 10.37
C LYS A 50 27.74 30.95 11.17
N GLY A 51 28.63 31.03 12.17
CA GLY A 51 28.86 32.21 13.00
C GLY A 51 27.81 32.45 14.08
N ILE A 52 27.02 31.43 14.44
CA ILE A 52 26.06 31.54 15.56
C ILE A 52 26.82 31.25 16.84
N SER A 53 26.96 32.25 17.71
CA SER A 53 27.60 32.18 19.03
C SER A 53 26.81 31.35 20.04
N CYS A 54 27.42 31.09 21.19
CA CYS A 54 26.81 30.42 22.33
C CYS A 54 25.53 31.14 22.80
N SER A 55 25.56 32.48 22.80
CA SER A 55 24.43 33.35 23.16
C SER A 55 23.26 33.24 22.18
N GLY A 56 23.49 32.82 20.94
CA GLY A 56 22.44 32.51 19.97
C GLY A 56 21.47 31.42 20.47
N CYS A 57 21.97 30.48 21.29
CA CYS A 57 21.16 29.43 21.88
C CYS A 57 20.85 29.66 23.37
N HIS A 58 21.84 30.08 24.14
CA HIS A 58 21.75 30.24 25.60
C HIS A 58 21.35 31.65 26.06
N GLY A 59 21.27 32.63 25.15
CA GLY A 59 21.07 34.05 25.48
C GLY A 59 22.30 34.70 26.11
N GLY A 60 22.14 35.92 26.63
CA GLY A 60 23.24 36.70 27.20
C GLY A 60 24.05 37.47 26.16
N ASP A 61 25.17 38.03 26.59
CA ASP A 61 26.06 38.85 25.76
C ASP A 61 27.38 38.12 25.50
N SER A 62 27.54 37.62 24.26
CA SER A 62 28.76 36.94 23.84
C SER A 62 29.94 37.88 23.57
N THR A 63 29.75 39.20 23.66
CA THR A 63 30.83 40.17 23.43
C THR A 63 31.52 40.60 24.72
N SER A 64 30.92 40.31 25.88
CA SER A 64 31.48 40.66 27.19
C SER A 64 32.44 39.59 27.72
N GLU A 65 33.62 40.02 28.17
CA GLU A 65 34.57 39.18 28.91
C GLU A 65 34.18 39.01 30.39
N ASP A 66 33.34 39.90 30.92
CA ASP A 66 32.83 39.81 32.28
C ASP A 66 31.70 38.78 32.38
N MET A 67 31.88 37.77 33.22
CA MET A 67 30.96 36.63 33.36
C MET A 67 29.56 37.05 33.80
N GLU A 68 29.44 37.98 34.76
CA GLU A 68 28.15 38.43 35.29
C GLU A 68 27.35 39.18 34.22
N THR A 69 28.03 40.00 33.42
CA THR A 69 27.45 40.71 32.29
C THR A 69 27.10 39.73 31.15
N ALA A 70 28.02 38.83 30.79
CA ALA A 70 27.81 37.86 29.70
C ALA A 70 26.67 36.89 29.99
N MET A 71 26.52 36.45 31.25
CA MET A 71 25.50 35.49 31.71
C MET A 71 24.33 36.17 32.45
N SER A 72 24.15 37.47 32.22
CA SER A 72 23.08 38.25 32.83
C SER A 72 21.71 37.79 32.36
N LYS A 73 20.82 37.51 33.32
CA LYS A 73 19.40 37.23 33.03
C LYS A 73 18.68 38.44 32.45
N ALA A 74 19.14 39.66 32.76
CA ALA A 74 18.56 40.89 32.21
C ALA A 74 18.81 40.98 30.69
N ASP A 75 19.93 40.43 30.23
CA ASP A 75 20.34 40.36 28.83
C ASP A 75 19.86 39.05 28.16
N GLY A 76 18.87 38.39 28.78
CA GLY A 76 18.18 37.25 28.21
C GLY A 76 18.91 35.91 28.32
N PHE A 77 19.94 35.80 29.17
CA PHE A 77 20.59 34.52 29.45
C PHE A 77 19.61 33.54 30.12
N ILE A 78 19.42 32.37 29.50
CA ILE A 78 18.48 31.33 29.95
C ILE A 78 19.18 30.11 30.57
N GLY A 79 20.51 30.08 30.58
CA GLY A 79 21.28 28.92 31.01
C GLY A 79 21.05 27.70 30.10
N VAL A 80 21.16 26.49 30.66
CA VAL A 80 20.90 25.25 29.90
C VAL A 80 19.39 25.10 29.67
N PRO A 81 18.91 25.10 28.41
CA PRO A 81 17.49 24.98 28.12
C PRO A 81 16.93 23.64 28.61
N LYS A 82 15.73 23.65 29.19
CA LYS A 82 15.03 22.45 29.72
C LYS A 82 13.59 22.38 29.24
N GLY A 83 13.07 21.15 29.10
CA GLY A 83 11.70 20.89 28.68
C GLY A 83 11.36 21.59 27.36
N ALA A 84 10.20 22.24 27.31
CA ALA A 84 9.73 22.95 26.12
C ALA A 84 10.66 24.09 25.64
N ASN A 85 11.54 24.62 26.52
CA ASN A 85 12.46 25.69 26.12
C ASN A 85 13.55 25.19 25.15
N VAL A 86 13.84 23.89 25.11
CA VAL A 86 14.79 23.31 24.15
C VAL A 86 14.31 23.58 22.71
N SER A 87 13.08 23.19 22.37
CA SER A 87 12.52 23.43 21.04
C SER A 87 12.36 24.94 20.75
N LYS A 88 11.98 25.75 21.74
CA LYS A 88 11.81 27.21 21.57
C LYS A 88 13.08 27.92 21.12
N VAL A 89 14.25 27.46 21.57
CA VAL A 89 15.53 28.03 21.13
C VAL A 89 15.73 27.76 19.64
N CYS A 90 15.51 26.52 19.20
CA CYS A 90 15.64 26.14 17.80
C CYS A 90 14.67 26.93 16.91
N THR A 91 13.42 27.10 17.34
CA THR A 91 12.37 27.75 16.55
C THR A 91 12.57 29.25 16.38
N LYS A 92 13.39 29.93 17.20
CA LYS A 92 13.76 31.34 16.96
C LYS A 92 14.28 31.56 15.53
N CYS A 93 15.03 30.59 15.01
CA CYS A 93 15.55 30.61 13.64
C CYS A 93 14.81 29.61 12.73
N HIS A 94 14.64 28.37 13.17
CA HIS A 94 14.02 27.28 12.41
C HIS A 94 12.48 27.31 12.39
N SER A 95 11.87 28.47 12.62
CA SER A 95 10.46 28.76 12.30
C SER A 95 10.28 29.96 11.37
N ASN A 96 11.40 30.54 10.87
CA ASN A 96 11.39 31.79 10.11
C ASN A 96 12.16 31.64 8.79
N ALA A 97 11.42 31.70 7.67
CA ALA A 97 11.98 31.61 6.33
C ALA A 97 13.01 32.72 6.03
N GLN A 98 12.82 33.94 6.54
CA GLN A 98 13.75 35.04 6.29
C GLN A 98 15.09 34.79 6.95
N ILE A 99 15.10 34.33 8.21
CA ILE A 99 16.33 34.00 8.93
C ILE A 99 17.04 32.83 8.23
N MET A 100 16.32 31.74 7.95
CA MET A 100 16.93 30.55 7.37
C MET A 100 17.45 30.80 5.95
N ILE A 101 16.66 31.43 5.08
CA ILE A 101 16.99 31.57 3.66
C ILE A 101 17.84 32.82 3.40
N LYS A 102 17.48 33.98 3.95
CA LYS A 102 18.16 35.24 3.61
C LYS A 102 19.41 35.47 4.45
N GLN A 103 19.34 35.21 5.75
CA GLN A 103 20.47 35.49 6.66
C GLN A 103 21.50 34.36 6.62
N TYR A 104 21.07 33.10 6.68
CA TYR A 104 22.00 31.95 6.77
C TYR A 104 22.18 31.15 5.47
N ASN A 105 21.46 31.53 4.40
CA ASN A 105 21.48 30.84 3.10
C ASN A 105 21.30 29.33 3.23
N SER A 106 20.33 28.92 4.06
CA SER A 106 20.00 27.52 4.33
C SER A 106 18.84 27.05 3.46
N ALA A 107 19.02 25.91 2.81
CA ALA A 107 17.98 25.23 2.04
C ALA A 107 17.13 24.27 2.90
N LEU A 108 17.35 24.25 4.23
CA LEU A 108 16.57 23.39 5.12
C LEU A 108 15.13 23.92 5.27
N PRO A 109 14.13 23.02 5.34
CA PRO A 109 12.77 23.41 5.68
C PRO A 109 12.72 24.13 7.03
N TRP A 110 11.98 25.24 7.09
CA TRP A 110 11.89 26.11 8.27
C TRP A 110 10.63 25.90 9.10
N ASN A 111 9.75 24.95 8.79
CA ASN A 111 8.47 24.77 9.49
C ASN A 111 8.35 23.40 10.19
N GLN A 112 9.49 22.78 10.52
CA GLN A 112 9.53 21.40 11.00
C GLN A 112 8.92 21.22 12.40
N GLU A 113 8.94 22.25 13.24
CA GLU A 113 8.24 22.20 14.54
C GLU A 113 6.73 22.00 14.38
N ALA A 114 6.10 22.66 13.40
CA ALA A 114 4.67 22.51 13.15
C ALA A 114 4.32 21.11 12.64
N LEU A 115 5.24 20.46 11.93
CA LEU A 115 5.10 19.06 11.51
C LEU A 115 5.27 18.11 12.70
N LEU A 116 6.29 18.34 13.54
CA LEU A 116 6.53 17.58 14.76
C LEU A 116 5.34 17.62 15.70
N ALA A 117 4.74 18.80 15.89
CA ALA A 117 3.54 18.97 16.70
C ALA A 117 2.34 18.12 16.20
N GLN A 118 2.27 17.84 14.90
CA GLN A 118 1.20 17.01 14.32
C GLN A 118 1.52 15.51 14.34
N SER A 119 2.76 15.13 14.62
CA SER A 119 3.19 13.74 14.65
C SER A 119 2.69 13.01 15.90
N VAL A 120 2.78 11.68 15.90
CA VAL A 120 2.55 10.88 17.11
C VAL A 120 3.57 11.20 18.20
N HIS A 121 4.79 11.62 17.84
CA HIS A 121 5.82 12.02 18.81
C HIS A 121 5.54 13.38 19.45
N GLY A 122 4.90 14.30 18.73
CA GLY A 122 4.41 15.57 19.27
C GLY A 122 3.14 15.39 20.10
N ASN A 123 2.15 14.66 19.54
CA ASN A 123 0.83 14.47 20.15
C ASN A 123 0.81 13.52 21.36
N LEU A 124 1.72 12.54 21.47
CA LEU A 124 1.78 11.68 22.66
C LEU A 124 2.30 12.40 23.92
N SER A 125 2.63 13.69 23.82
CA SER A 125 2.80 14.58 24.98
C SER A 125 1.49 14.87 25.73
N VAL A 126 0.33 14.44 25.21
CA VAL A 126 -1.00 14.87 25.67
C VAL A 126 -1.55 14.03 26.85
N SER A 127 -0.88 12.97 27.29
CA SER A 127 -1.25 12.28 28.55
C SER A 127 -0.83 13.03 29.83
N GLY A 128 -0.43 14.30 29.72
CA GLY A 128 0.02 15.13 30.85
C GLY A 128 1.39 14.74 31.42
N LYS A 129 2.15 13.86 30.74
CA LYS A 129 3.48 13.43 31.14
C LYS A 129 4.51 13.86 30.09
N GLU A 130 4.91 15.12 30.18
CA GLU A 130 6.07 15.75 29.51
C GLU A 130 6.20 15.57 27.99
N GLN A 131 6.99 16.46 27.37
CA GLN A 131 7.32 16.36 25.96
C GLN A 131 8.31 15.18 25.75
N ILE A 132 7.85 14.10 25.10
CA ILE A 132 8.65 12.86 24.92
C ILE A 132 9.84 13.10 23.97
N VAL A 133 9.64 13.91 22.93
CA VAL A 133 10.64 14.17 21.89
C VAL A 133 10.80 15.68 21.67
N SER A 134 12.06 16.13 21.63
CA SER A 134 12.47 17.48 21.21
C SER A 134 13.42 17.39 20.02
N CYS A 135 13.82 18.53 19.45
CA CYS A 135 14.78 18.57 18.34
C CYS A 135 16.09 17.83 18.68
N THR A 136 16.57 18.03 19.91
CA THR A 136 17.85 17.46 20.38
C THR A 136 17.81 15.95 20.60
N THR A 137 16.62 15.37 20.76
CA THR A 137 16.43 13.92 20.88
C THR A 137 16.94 13.19 19.63
N CYS A 138 16.83 13.82 18.46
CA CYS A 138 17.28 13.26 17.17
C CYS A 138 18.56 13.94 16.65
N HIS A 139 18.73 15.25 16.83
CA HIS A 139 19.80 16.02 16.19
C HIS A 139 21.05 16.27 17.04
N ASN A 140 21.09 15.77 18.29
CA ASN A 140 22.02 16.16 19.36
C ASN A 140 21.74 17.56 19.94
N THR A 141 22.35 17.84 21.10
CA THR A 141 22.28 19.15 21.78
C THR A 141 23.44 20.06 21.38
N HIS A 142 24.64 19.51 21.26
CA HIS A 142 25.85 20.18 20.73
C HIS A 142 26.48 19.29 19.66
N GLY A 143 27.27 19.88 18.75
CA GLY A 143 27.85 19.14 17.63
C GLY A 143 26.78 18.71 16.62
N ILE A 144 25.74 19.54 16.46
CA ILE A 144 24.71 19.37 15.45
C ILE A 144 25.38 19.57 14.09
N VAL A 145 25.37 18.54 13.27
CA VAL A 145 25.91 18.60 11.89
C VAL A 145 24.77 18.60 10.88
N ASN A 146 25.09 18.92 9.63
CA ASN A 146 24.10 18.86 8.55
C ASN A 146 23.51 17.44 8.44
N VAL A 147 22.21 17.30 8.15
CA VAL A 147 21.55 15.99 8.02
C VAL A 147 22.12 15.12 6.89
N LYS A 148 22.82 15.72 5.92
CA LYS A 148 23.53 15.01 4.84
C LYS A 148 24.94 14.57 5.25
N ASP A 149 25.43 15.00 6.41
CA ASP A 149 26.73 14.60 6.94
C ASP A 149 26.63 13.16 7.48
N PRO A 150 27.52 12.22 7.09
CA PRO A 150 27.52 10.85 7.59
C PRO A 150 27.68 10.71 9.10
N SER A 151 28.18 11.73 9.79
CA SER A 151 28.27 11.76 11.26
C SER A 151 26.95 12.15 11.94
N SER A 152 25.96 12.64 11.18
CA SER A 152 24.65 13.02 11.73
C SER A 152 23.91 11.79 12.28
N PRO A 153 23.29 11.87 13.47
CA PRO A 153 22.47 10.77 13.99
C PRO A 153 21.24 10.48 13.10
N VAL A 154 20.81 11.47 12.31
CA VAL A 154 19.69 11.34 11.37
C VAL A 154 20.12 11.11 9.93
N TYR A 155 21.41 10.87 9.69
CA TYR A 155 21.88 10.40 8.39
C TYR A 155 21.27 9.01 8.10
N PRO A 156 20.87 8.67 6.85
CA PRO A 156 20.12 7.45 6.57
C PRO A 156 20.70 6.15 7.14
N VAL A 157 22.03 6.01 7.20
CA VAL A 157 22.72 4.84 7.76
C VAL A 157 22.66 4.79 9.30
N ASN A 158 22.57 5.95 9.96
CA ASN A 158 22.55 6.07 11.41
C ASN A 158 21.13 6.10 11.98
N LEU A 159 20.16 6.53 11.17
CA LEU A 159 18.80 6.80 11.57
C LEU A 159 18.08 5.59 12.22
N PRO A 160 18.25 4.33 11.75
CA PRO A 160 17.71 3.17 12.47
C PRO A 160 18.21 3.06 13.92
N LYS A 161 19.48 3.40 14.19
CA LYS A 161 20.02 3.42 15.56
C LYS A 161 19.41 4.52 16.39
N THR A 162 19.12 5.69 15.79
CA THR A 162 18.47 6.80 16.47
C THR A 162 17.05 6.43 16.93
N CYS A 163 16.25 5.80 16.07
CA CYS A 163 14.92 5.31 16.43
C CYS A 163 14.98 4.20 17.50
N ALA A 164 15.96 3.29 17.37
CA ALA A 164 16.14 2.16 18.27
C ALA A 164 16.43 2.52 19.73
N LYS A 165 16.99 3.72 19.98
CA LYS A 165 17.25 4.22 21.35
C LYS A 165 16.01 4.12 22.25
N CYS A 166 14.83 4.30 21.67
CA CYS A 166 13.55 4.18 22.37
C CYS A 166 12.73 2.97 21.88
N HIS A 167 12.60 2.80 20.57
CA HIS A 167 11.71 1.78 19.99
C HIS A 167 12.24 0.34 20.07
N SER A 168 13.48 0.14 20.51
CA SER A 168 14.03 -1.19 20.83
C SER A 168 14.19 -1.42 22.34
N ASP A 169 13.72 -0.49 23.17
CA ASP A 169 13.71 -0.62 24.63
C ASP A 169 12.29 -0.97 25.12
N ALA A 170 12.10 -2.23 25.52
CA ALA A 170 10.84 -2.72 26.06
C ALA A 170 10.40 -1.98 27.33
N LYS A 171 11.35 -1.59 28.20
CA LYS A 171 11.05 -0.87 29.44
C LYS A 171 10.54 0.53 29.10
N TYR A 172 11.21 1.22 28.19
CA TYR A 172 10.79 2.54 27.71
C TYR A 172 9.42 2.48 27.04
N MET A 173 9.24 1.59 26.06
CA MET A 173 7.98 1.52 25.30
C MET A 173 6.79 1.09 26.16
N ARG A 174 6.98 0.26 27.19
CA ARG A 174 5.89 -0.06 28.13
C ARG A 174 5.37 1.16 28.88
N THR A 175 6.20 2.17 29.13
CA THR A 175 5.79 3.40 29.82
C THR A 175 4.92 4.29 28.93
N TYR A 176 5.20 4.35 27.63
CA TYR A 176 4.55 5.30 26.72
C TYR A 176 3.52 4.67 25.79
N ASN A 177 3.79 3.49 25.24
CA ASN A 177 2.87 2.76 24.38
C ASN A 177 3.18 1.24 24.41
N PRO A 178 2.64 0.51 25.39
CA PRO A 178 2.91 -0.92 25.56
C PRO A 178 2.38 -1.80 24.41
N ALA A 179 1.49 -1.27 23.56
CA ALA A 179 0.97 -1.98 22.40
C ALA A 179 1.94 -1.99 21.21
N LEU A 180 2.96 -1.12 21.21
CA LEU A 180 3.95 -1.08 20.14
C LEU A 180 5.01 -2.20 20.33
N PRO A 181 5.23 -3.05 19.31
CA PRO A 181 6.31 -4.02 19.36
C PRO A 181 7.69 -3.35 19.34
N VAL A 182 8.67 -3.92 20.04
CA VAL A 182 10.04 -3.40 20.11
C VAL A 182 11.06 -4.13 19.24
N ASP A 183 10.60 -5.18 18.54
CA ASP A 183 11.40 -6.03 17.67
C ASP A 183 11.47 -5.51 16.21
N GLN A 184 10.94 -4.30 15.96
CA GLN A 184 10.82 -3.77 14.59
C GLN A 184 12.18 -3.48 13.94
N LEU A 185 13.19 -3.10 14.72
CA LEU A 185 14.56 -2.94 14.22
C LEU A 185 15.15 -4.28 13.79
N ASP A 186 14.92 -5.34 14.56
CA ASP A 186 15.43 -6.67 14.25
C ASP A 186 14.77 -7.21 12.98
N LYS A 187 13.46 -7.00 12.83
CA LYS A 187 12.72 -7.25 11.58
C LYS A 187 13.27 -6.44 10.41
N TYR A 188 13.54 -5.15 10.62
CA TYR A 188 14.17 -4.30 9.61
C TYR A 188 15.53 -4.83 9.15
N ARG A 189 16.36 -5.32 10.07
CA ARG A 189 17.68 -5.87 9.74
C ARG A 189 17.62 -7.15 8.90
N THR A 190 16.49 -7.87 8.87
CA THR A 190 16.31 -9.02 7.97
C THR A 190 15.88 -8.60 6.56
N SER A 191 15.38 -7.37 6.38
CA SER A 191 14.95 -6.84 5.08
C SER A 191 16.14 -6.54 4.17
N LYS A 192 15.93 -6.51 2.85
CA LYS A 192 16.99 -6.08 1.90
C LYS A 192 17.44 -4.64 2.14
N HIS A 193 16.50 -3.77 2.50
CA HIS A 193 16.79 -2.39 2.89
C HIS A 193 17.72 -2.35 4.12
N GLY A 194 17.39 -3.07 5.19
CA GLY A 194 18.21 -3.08 6.41
C GLY A 194 19.57 -3.75 6.23
N ILE A 195 19.67 -4.80 5.43
CA ILE A 195 20.95 -5.45 5.10
C ILE A 195 21.90 -4.49 4.37
N LEU A 196 21.39 -3.74 3.38
CA LEU A 196 22.18 -2.78 2.64
C LEU A 196 22.51 -1.53 3.46
N ASN A 197 21.57 -1.08 4.30
CA ASN A 197 21.78 0.04 5.22
C ASN A 197 22.90 -0.29 6.22
N ALA A 198 22.91 -1.51 6.77
CA ALA A 198 23.97 -2.00 7.65
C ALA A 198 25.35 -2.10 6.96
N LYS A 199 25.38 -2.23 5.63
CA LYS A 199 26.61 -2.16 4.81
C LYS A 199 27.05 -0.71 4.51
N GLY A 200 26.31 0.28 5.01
CA GLY A 200 26.64 1.70 4.83
C GLY A 200 26.05 2.33 3.58
N ASP A 201 25.07 1.69 2.93
CA ASP A 201 24.37 2.28 1.79
C ASP A 201 23.36 3.34 2.27
N PRO A 202 23.54 4.64 1.97
CA PRO A 202 22.62 5.69 2.39
C PRO A 202 21.42 5.86 1.46
N LYS A 203 21.40 5.17 0.31
CA LYS A 203 20.34 5.27 -0.70
C LYS A 203 19.23 4.23 -0.48
N VAL A 204 19.36 3.32 0.47
CA VAL A 204 18.28 2.37 0.75
C VAL A 204 17.30 2.92 1.77
N ALA A 205 16.05 2.46 1.69
CA ALA A 205 15.00 2.92 2.57
C ALA A 205 15.34 2.63 4.04
N GLU A 206 15.03 3.60 4.90
CA GLU A 206 15.07 3.47 6.34
C GLU A 206 13.71 3.85 6.96
N CYS A 207 13.63 3.92 8.29
CA CYS A 207 12.41 4.21 9.04
C CYS A 207 11.60 5.39 8.49
N THR A 208 12.23 6.54 8.25
CA THR A 208 11.57 7.78 7.81
C THR A 208 11.21 7.81 6.33
N SER A 209 11.85 6.96 5.53
CA SER A 209 11.53 6.76 4.12
C SER A 209 10.10 6.29 3.93
N CYS A 210 9.60 5.48 4.87
CA CYS A 210 8.22 5.02 4.89
C CYS A 210 7.33 5.84 5.83
N HIS A 211 7.82 6.22 7.02
CA HIS A 211 6.96 6.85 8.05
C HIS A 211 6.93 8.39 8.02
N GLY A 212 7.84 9.05 7.31
CA GLY A 212 8.11 10.49 7.47
C GLY A 212 9.12 10.76 8.60
N SER A 213 9.55 12.01 8.74
CA SER A 213 10.63 12.37 9.69
C SER A 213 10.10 13.21 10.85
N HIS A 214 9.59 14.41 10.57
CA HIS A 214 8.96 15.27 11.57
C HIS A 214 7.45 15.04 11.62
N GLU A 215 6.85 14.47 10.59
CA GLU A 215 5.41 14.33 10.43
C GLU A 215 4.94 12.87 10.61
N ILE A 216 5.64 12.10 11.46
CA ILE A 216 5.38 10.67 11.70
C ILE A 216 3.96 10.48 12.22
N ARG A 217 3.11 9.80 11.45
CA ARG A 217 1.71 9.55 11.79
C ARG A 217 1.47 8.08 12.12
N SER A 218 0.41 7.83 12.88
CA SER A 218 -0.09 6.48 13.13
C SER A 218 -0.41 5.78 11.81
N SER A 219 -0.18 4.47 11.70
CA SER A 219 -0.57 3.70 10.51
C SER A 219 -2.08 3.65 10.27
N LYS A 220 -2.89 4.06 11.26
CA LYS A 220 -4.35 4.18 11.16
C LYS A 220 -4.82 5.56 10.68
N ASP A 221 -3.92 6.53 10.56
CA ASP A 221 -4.25 7.87 10.05
C ASP A 221 -4.22 7.85 8.52
N VAL A 222 -5.30 8.30 7.87
CA VAL A 222 -5.44 8.37 6.41
C VAL A 222 -4.38 9.25 5.73
N LYS A 223 -3.77 10.18 6.47
CA LYS A 223 -2.67 11.03 5.99
C LYS A 223 -1.29 10.38 6.17
N SER A 224 -1.22 9.21 6.80
CA SER A 224 0.04 8.50 7.00
C SER A 224 0.55 7.92 5.69
N LYS A 225 1.86 8.04 5.45
CA LYS A 225 2.53 7.42 4.29
C LYS A 225 2.45 5.89 4.30
N VAL A 226 2.25 5.30 5.48
CA VAL A 226 2.08 3.84 5.65
C VAL A 226 0.61 3.43 5.82
N TYR A 227 -0.34 4.34 5.57
CA TYR A 227 -1.75 3.96 5.48
C TYR A 227 -1.97 3.09 4.23
N ALA A 228 -2.85 2.10 4.31
CA ALA A 228 -2.97 1.03 3.31
C ALA A 228 -3.04 1.53 1.86
N ILE A 229 -3.89 2.53 1.56
CA ILE A 229 -4.04 3.09 0.21
C ILE A 229 -2.87 3.98 -0.23
N ASN A 230 -2.14 4.58 0.72
CA ASN A 230 -0.99 5.44 0.44
C ASN A 230 0.29 4.62 0.23
N LEU A 231 0.35 3.41 0.80
CA LEU A 231 1.56 2.62 0.84
C LEU A 231 2.11 2.27 -0.56
N PRO A 232 1.28 1.87 -1.55
CA PRO A 232 1.78 1.65 -2.91
C PRO A 232 2.50 2.88 -3.47
N LYS A 233 1.99 4.09 -3.19
CA LYS A 233 2.63 5.34 -3.61
C LYS A 233 3.93 5.60 -2.85
N THR A 234 3.98 5.28 -1.56
CA THR A 234 5.20 5.38 -0.74
C THR A 234 6.32 4.51 -1.32
N CYS A 235 6.03 3.24 -1.64
CA CYS A 235 6.97 2.34 -2.30
C CYS A 235 7.41 2.87 -3.68
N SER A 236 6.46 3.40 -4.46
CA SER A 236 6.68 3.93 -5.81
C SER A 236 7.69 5.09 -5.85
N THR A 237 7.90 5.79 -4.74
CA THR A 237 8.87 6.90 -4.66
C THR A 237 10.27 6.46 -5.09
N CYS A 238 10.65 5.22 -4.75
CA CYS A 238 11.91 4.61 -5.18
C CYS A 238 11.67 3.54 -6.26
N HIS A 239 10.71 2.63 -6.05
CA HIS A 239 10.48 1.48 -6.93
C HIS A 239 9.79 1.82 -8.26
N SER A 240 9.49 3.09 -8.54
CA SER A 240 9.08 3.56 -9.87
C SER A 240 10.08 4.51 -10.52
N ASN A 241 11.25 4.69 -9.90
CA ASN A 241 12.29 5.57 -10.40
C ASN A 241 13.46 4.74 -10.95
N SER A 242 13.49 4.57 -12.27
CA SER A 242 14.51 3.79 -12.97
C SER A 242 15.94 4.30 -12.69
N ASN A 243 16.14 5.62 -12.67
CA ASN A 243 17.44 6.23 -12.35
C ASN A 243 17.87 5.92 -10.91
N TYR A 244 16.92 5.91 -9.97
CA TYR A 244 17.21 5.56 -8.58
C TYR A 244 17.54 4.08 -8.41
N MET A 245 16.79 3.21 -9.10
CA MET A 245 16.92 1.75 -8.99
C MET A 245 18.02 1.12 -9.86
N GLN A 246 18.60 1.85 -10.81
CA GLN A 246 19.59 1.35 -11.77
C GLN A 246 20.76 0.61 -11.09
N GLY A 247 21.24 1.10 -9.95
CA GLY A 247 22.36 0.49 -9.22
C GLY A 247 22.01 -0.80 -8.45
N TYR A 248 20.72 -1.16 -8.37
CA TYR A 248 20.24 -2.30 -7.58
C TYR A 248 19.73 -3.48 -8.43
N ASN A 249 19.74 -3.35 -9.77
CA ASN A 249 19.29 -4.40 -10.70
C ASN A 249 17.88 -4.95 -10.40
N ILE A 250 16.96 -4.08 -9.97
CA ILE A 250 15.54 -4.43 -9.86
C ILE A 250 14.73 -3.65 -10.90
N PRO A 251 13.64 -4.21 -11.44
CA PRO A 251 12.75 -3.46 -12.31
C PRO A 251 12.14 -2.28 -11.55
N SER A 252 11.62 -1.28 -12.27
CA SER A 252 10.96 -0.11 -11.69
C SER A 252 9.52 0.08 -12.19
N ASP A 253 8.88 -1.01 -12.64
CA ASP A 253 7.53 -1.03 -13.21
C ASP A 253 6.50 -1.68 -12.27
N GLN A 254 6.88 -2.00 -11.03
CA GLN A 254 6.03 -2.75 -10.10
C GLN A 254 4.77 -1.99 -9.70
N PHE A 255 4.88 -0.67 -9.50
CA PHE A 255 3.72 0.16 -9.17
C PHE A 255 2.71 0.22 -10.33
N ASP A 256 3.20 0.33 -11.57
CA ASP A 256 2.34 0.39 -12.75
C ASP A 256 1.64 -0.96 -12.97
N LYS A 257 2.37 -2.07 -12.80
CA LYS A 257 1.78 -3.42 -12.81
C LYS A 257 0.75 -3.60 -11.70
N TYR A 258 1.10 -3.22 -10.47
CA TYR A 258 0.24 -3.35 -9.30
C TYR A 258 -1.04 -2.52 -9.45
N SER A 259 -0.93 -1.25 -9.83
CA SER A 259 -2.09 -0.38 -10.03
C SER A 259 -3.03 -0.89 -11.12
N GLY A 260 -2.50 -1.53 -12.16
CA GLY A 260 -3.29 -2.20 -13.20
C GLY A 260 -3.92 -3.55 -12.77
N SER A 261 -3.43 -4.16 -11.69
CA SER A 261 -3.87 -5.46 -11.19
C SER A 261 -5.24 -5.41 -10.52
N VAL A 262 -5.87 -6.58 -10.31
CA VAL A 262 -7.13 -6.69 -9.57
C VAL A 262 -6.99 -6.20 -8.13
N HIS A 263 -5.87 -6.50 -7.45
CA HIS A 263 -5.62 -6.02 -6.08
C HIS A 263 -5.45 -4.49 -6.05
N GLY A 264 -4.65 -3.94 -6.95
CA GLY A 264 -4.45 -2.49 -7.03
C GLY A 264 -5.72 -1.73 -7.39
N LYS A 265 -6.54 -2.23 -8.32
CA LYS A 265 -7.84 -1.62 -8.65
C LYS A 265 -8.80 -1.64 -7.47
N LEU A 266 -8.90 -2.77 -6.75
CA LEU A 266 -9.75 -2.85 -5.57
C LEU A 266 -9.27 -1.89 -4.47
N LEU A 267 -7.98 -1.86 -4.16
CA LEU A 267 -7.43 -0.99 -3.12
C LEU A 267 -7.48 0.50 -3.50
N LEU A 268 -6.95 0.85 -4.67
CA LEU A 268 -6.70 2.24 -5.07
C LEU A 268 -7.93 2.91 -5.69
N GLU A 269 -8.76 2.19 -6.46
CA GLU A 269 -9.93 2.77 -7.13
C GLU A 269 -11.21 2.58 -6.32
N LYS A 270 -11.38 1.41 -5.67
CA LYS A 270 -12.61 1.10 -4.91
C LYS A 270 -12.50 1.33 -3.40
N ASN A 271 -11.32 1.69 -2.90
CA ASN A 271 -11.05 1.81 -1.46
C ASN A 271 -11.38 0.53 -0.67
N ASP A 272 -11.20 -0.64 -1.29
CA ASP A 272 -11.43 -1.92 -0.63
C ASP A 272 -10.17 -2.36 0.12
N PHE A 273 -10.17 -2.14 1.44
CA PHE A 273 -9.06 -2.49 2.33
C PHE A 273 -8.87 -4.00 2.54
N ASN A 274 -9.75 -4.85 1.99
CA ASN A 274 -9.52 -6.29 1.95
C ASN A 274 -8.55 -6.68 0.82
N ALA A 275 -8.29 -5.78 -0.13
CA ALA A 275 -7.27 -5.99 -1.14
C ALA A 275 -5.87 -5.67 -0.58
N PRO A 276 -4.88 -6.53 -0.84
CA PRO A 276 -3.55 -6.37 -0.27
C PRO A 276 -2.80 -5.20 -0.91
N ALA A 277 -2.10 -4.42 -0.08
CA ALA A 277 -1.08 -3.45 -0.46
C ALA A 277 0.30 -4.12 -0.59
N CYS A 278 1.33 -3.33 -0.91
CA CYS A 278 2.67 -3.87 -1.18
C CYS A 278 3.29 -4.60 0.03
N ASN A 279 3.09 -4.09 1.24
CA ASN A 279 3.58 -4.69 2.48
C ASN A 279 2.86 -6.00 2.85
N ASP A 280 1.63 -6.21 2.41
CA ASP A 280 0.91 -7.44 2.74
C ASP A 280 1.57 -8.65 2.07
N CYS A 281 2.25 -8.42 0.93
CA CYS A 281 3.07 -9.44 0.27
C CYS A 281 4.55 -9.38 0.65
N HIS A 282 5.15 -8.19 0.68
CA HIS A 282 6.61 -8.05 0.90
C HIS A 282 6.99 -8.01 2.39
N GLY A 283 6.01 -7.85 3.28
CA GLY A 283 6.21 -7.59 4.70
C GLY A 283 6.30 -6.08 5.03
N ASN A 284 6.03 -5.76 6.30
CA ASN A 284 6.15 -4.41 6.84
C ASN A 284 7.62 -4.05 7.09
N HIS A 285 8.11 -4.30 8.30
CA HIS A 285 9.50 -4.01 8.65
C HIS A 285 10.47 -5.08 8.14
N SER A 286 10.01 -6.30 7.82
CA SER A 286 10.84 -7.32 7.17
C SER A 286 10.74 -7.30 5.64
N ALA A 287 10.48 -6.12 5.05
CA ALA A 287 10.27 -5.90 3.61
C ALA A 287 11.31 -6.63 2.73
N THR A 288 10.96 -7.82 2.27
CA THR A 288 11.85 -8.68 1.50
C THR A 288 11.06 -9.21 0.32
N PRO A 289 11.62 -9.17 -0.91
CA PRO A 289 11.04 -9.89 -2.01
C PRO A 289 10.82 -11.34 -1.56
N PRO A 290 9.57 -11.84 -1.54
CA PRO A 290 9.37 -13.19 -1.06
C PRO A 290 10.09 -14.14 -2.02
N GLY A 291 10.81 -15.11 -1.46
CA GLY A 291 11.48 -16.13 -2.25
C GLY A 291 10.46 -16.99 -2.99
N ILE A 292 10.94 -17.79 -3.95
CA ILE A 292 10.13 -18.63 -4.84
C ILE A 292 9.13 -19.54 -4.08
N GLU A 293 9.43 -19.93 -2.85
CA GLU A 293 8.56 -20.78 -2.01
C GLU A 293 7.61 -19.98 -1.08
N SER A 294 7.89 -18.69 -0.82
CA SER A 294 7.12 -17.91 0.15
C SER A 294 6.02 -17.07 -0.48
N ILE A 295 6.11 -16.70 -1.77
CA ILE A 295 5.06 -15.88 -2.40
C ILE A 295 3.72 -16.65 -2.40
N SER A 296 3.73 -17.95 -2.70
CA SER A 296 2.50 -18.76 -2.71
C SER A 296 1.90 -18.93 -1.31
N LYS A 297 2.74 -18.95 -0.26
CA LYS A 297 2.29 -18.93 1.15
C LYS A 297 1.61 -17.61 1.51
N VAL A 298 2.07 -16.48 0.94
CA VAL A 298 1.40 -15.17 1.07
C VAL A 298 0.04 -15.21 0.40
N CYS A 299 -0.07 -15.69 -0.84
CA CYS A 299 -1.37 -15.79 -1.51
C CYS A 299 -2.35 -16.65 -0.68
N GLY A 300 -1.85 -17.74 -0.08
CA GLY A 300 -2.62 -18.66 0.75
C GLY A 300 -3.14 -18.08 2.08
N THR A 301 -2.62 -16.94 2.57
CA THR A 301 -3.18 -16.33 3.80
C THR A 301 -4.58 -15.78 3.57
N CYS A 302 -4.89 -15.36 2.34
CA CYS A 302 -6.21 -14.85 1.94
C CYS A 302 -6.97 -15.86 1.06
N HIS A 303 -6.27 -16.54 0.15
CA HIS A 303 -6.83 -17.54 -0.76
C HIS A 303 -6.60 -18.98 -0.26
N ALA A 304 -6.89 -19.22 1.03
CA ALA A 304 -6.58 -20.47 1.71
C ALA A 304 -7.14 -21.71 1.01
N LEU A 305 -8.40 -21.68 0.57
CA LEU A 305 -9.03 -22.79 -0.13
C LEU A 305 -8.33 -23.11 -1.47
N ASN A 306 -7.95 -22.09 -2.24
CA ASN A 306 -7.23 -22.29 -3.50
C ASN A 306 -5.84 -22.89 -3.25
N ALA A 307 -5.15 -22.41 -2.22
CA ALA A 307 -3.83 -22.91 -1.83
C ALA A 307 -3.90 -24.36 -1.33
N GLU A 308 -4.94 -24.72 -0.58
CA GLU A 308 -5.17 -26.09 -0.09
C GLU A 308 -5.47 -27.06 -1.25
N LEU A 309 -6.37 -26.66 -2.17
CA LEU A 309 -6.69 -27.44 -3.37
C LEU A 309 -5.45 -27.64 -4.25
N PHE A 310 -4.67 -26.59 -4.49
CA PHE A 310 -3.42 -26.68 -5.24
C PHE A 310 -2.42 -27.60 -4.56
N SER A 311 -2.24 -27.47 -3.24
CA SER A 311 -1.32 -28.29 -2.45
C SER A 311 -1.68 -29.77 -2.47
N SER A 312 -2.96 -30.09 -2.57
CA SER A 312 -3.47 -31.46 -2.70
C SER A 312 -3.49 -31.98 -4.14
N SER A 313 -3.12 -31.14 -5.10
CA SER A 313 -3.24 -31.46 -6.53
C SER A 313 -2.02 -32.24 -7.07
N PRO A 314 -2.17 -32.92 -8.23
CA PRO A 314 -1.05 -33.56 -8.92
C PRO A 314 0.07 -32.56 -9.33
N HIS A 315 -0.26 -31.28 -9.51
CA HIS A 315 0.73 -30.26 -9.89
C HIS A 315 1.70 -29.95 -8.76
N LYS A 316 1.30 -30.11 -7.49
CA LYS A 316 2.15 -29.77 -6.33
C LYS A 316 3.50 -30.47 -6.39
N LYS A 317 3.50 -31.79 -6.61
CA LYS A 317 4.72 -32.58 -6.71
C LYS A 317 5.64 -32.13 -7.84
N ALA A 318 5.08 -31.77 -8.99
CA ALA A 318 5.85 -31.29 -10.14
C ALA A 318 6.48 -29.91 -9.89
N PHE A 319 5.74 -29.02 -9.23
CA PHE A 319 6.21 -27.68 -8.86
C PHE A 319 7.31 -27.74 -7.81
N ASP A 320 7.16 -28.59 -6.79
CA ASP A 320 8.18 -28.81 -5.76
C ASP A 320 9.48 -29.35 -6.35
N GLN A 321 9.38 -30.36 -7.23
CA GLN A 321 10.55 -30.95 -7.88
C GLN A 321 11.30 -29.95 -8.76
N LYS A 322 10.57 -29.07 -9.47
CA LYS A 322 11.16 -28.05 -10.35
C LYS A 322 11.47 -26.74 -9.64
N ARG A 323 11.14 -26.60 -8.35
CA ARG A 323 11.25 -25.37 -7.56
C ARG A 323 10.62 -24.18 -8.29
N LEU A 324 9.43 -24.40 -8.86
CA LEU A 324 8.69 -23.34 -9.54
C LEU A 324 7.85 -22.55 -8.54
N PRO A 325 7.69 -21.23 -8.74
CA PRO A 325 6.69 -20.45 -8.00
C PRO A 325 5.30 -21.04 -8.24
N GLU A 326 4.44 -21.18 -7.24
CA GLU A 326 3.16 -21.90 -7.41
C GLU A 326 2.12 -21.00 -8.10
N CYS A 327 1.45 -20.13 -7.35
CA CYS A 327 0.35 -19.30 -7.83
C CYS A 327 0.80 -18.34 -8.95
N GLU A 328 1.96 -17.73 -8.77
CA GLU A 328 2.53 -16.70 -9.65
C GLU A 328 2.85 -17.24 -11.05
N THR A 329 3.15 -18.54 -11.17
CA THR A 329 3.42 -19.15 -12.48
C THR A 329 2.21 -19.09 -13.41
N CYS A 330 0.99 -19.09 -12.86
CA CYS A 330 -0.25 -18.99 -13.63
C CYS A 330 -0.91 -17.60 -13.55
N HIS A 331 -0.81 -16.93 -12.41
CA HIS A 331 -1.53 -15.68 -12.14
C HIS A 331 -0.66 -14.41 -12.20
N GLY A 332 0.67 -14.54 -12.23
CA GLY A 332 1.60 -13.43 -12.04
C GLY A 332 1.68 -12.97 -10.59
N ASP A 333 2.50 -11.96 -10.33
CA ASP A 333 2.82 -11.43 -8.99
C ASP A 333 2.30 -10.00 -8.77
N HIS A 334 2.76 -9.03 -9.58
CA HIS A 334 2.36 -7.63 -9.51
C HIS A 334 1.26 -7.28 -10.50
N ALA A 335 1.17 -7.97 -11.63
CA ALA A 335 0.17 -7.71 -12.69
C ALA A 335 -1.00 -8.71 -12.68
N ILE A 336 -1.45 -9.11 -11.48
CA ILE A 336 -2.50 -10.11 -11.32
C ILE A 336 -3.81 -9.60 -11.93
N ILE A 337 -4.35 -10.33 -12.89
CA ILE A 337 -5.61 -9.99 -13.55
C ILE A 337 -6.80 -10.63 -12.84
N THR A 338 -8.00 -10.07 -13.05
CA THR A 338 -9.24 -10.72 -12.63
C THR A 338 -9.33 -12.11 -13.26
N ALA A 339 -9.59 -13.12 -12.45
CA ALA A 339 -9.79 -14.47 -12.93
C ALA A 339 -11.03 -14.51 -13.84
N THR A 340 -10.80 -14.62 -15.14
CA THR A 340 -11.85 -14.78 -16.14
C THR A 340 -11.82 -16.19 -16.69
N ASP A 341 -12.93 -16.61 -17.27
CA ASP A 341 -13.07 -17.96 -17.81
C ASP A 341 -12.04 -18.22 -18.92
N LYS A 342 -11.50 -17.17 -19.56
CA LYS A 342 -10.46 -17.26 -20.59
C LYS A 342 -9.18 -17.95 -20.12
N LEU A 343 -8.91 -17.95 -18.82
CA LEU A 343 -7.74 -18.60 -18.22
C LEU A 343 -7.85 -20.14 -18.24
N LEU A 344 -9.08 -20.67 -18.23
CA LEU A 344 -9.35 -22.10 -18.27
C LEU A 344 -9.50 -22.59 -19.71
N GLY A 345 -8.86 -23.72 -20.04
CA GLY A 345 -9.03 -24.40 -21.32
C GLY A 345 -7.76 -24.43 -22.17
N VAL A 346 -7.95 -24.44 -23.49
CA VAL A 346 -6.89 -24.57 -24.50
C VAL A 346 -6.93 -23.47 -25.57
N GLN A 347 -7.80 -22.46 -25.39
CA GLN A 347 -7.84 -21.29 -26.26
C GLN A 347 -6.64 -20.35 -26.01
N ASN A 348 -6.46 -19.39 -26.92
CA ASN A 348 -5.46 -18.33 -26.75
C ASN A 348 -5.75 -17.51 -25.47
N GLY A 349 -4.76 -17.43 -24.58
CA GLY A 349 -4.88 -16.80 -23.26
C GLY A 349 -5.10 -17.78 -22.10
N ALA A 350 -5.28 -19.08 -22.36
CA ALA A 350 -5.37 -20.09 -21.30
C ALA A 350 -3.99 -20.37 -20.68
N VAL A 351 -3.93 -20.42 -19.35
CA VAL A 351 -2.66 -20.54 -18.60
C VAL A 351 -2.06 -21.94 -18.70
N CYS A 352 -2.90 -22.96 -18.90
CA CYS A 352 -2.48 -24.36 -19.02
C CYS A 352 -1.51 -24.56 -20.20
N LYS A 353 -1.67 -23.78 -21.28
CA LYS A 353 -0.87 -23.87 -22.50
C LYS A 353 0.59 -23.49 -22.29
N TRP A 354 0.89 -22.67 -21.28
CA TRP A 354 2.25 -22.18 -21.03
C TRP A 354 3.24 -23.33 -20.79
N CYS A 355 2.77 -24.45 -20.23
CA CYS A 355 3.58 -25.64 -20.00
C CYS A 355 3.15 -26.85 -20.84
N HIS A 356 1.86 -27.04 -21.09
CA HIS A 356 1.36 -28.23 -21.77
C HIS A 356 1.38 -28.15 -23.30
N GLY A 357 1.48 -26.93 -23.86
CA GLY A 357 1.46 -26.70 -25.31
C GLY A 357 0.15 -27.12 -25.99
N ASP A 358 0.13 -27.06 -27.32
CA ASP A 358 -1.00 -27.48 -28.16
C ASP A 358 -0.82 -28.91 -28.64
N LYS A 359 -0.96 -29.86 -27.71
CA LYS A 359 -0.87 -31.30 -27.97
C LYS A 359 -2.22 -32.00 -27.71
N PRO A 360 -3.10 -32.10 -28.73
CA PRO A 360 -4.44 -32.68 -28.58
C PRO A 360 -4.47 -34.10 -28.03
N GLU A 361 -3.41 -34.86 -28.26
CA GLU A 361 -3.21 -36.23 -27.77
C GLU A 361 -2.84 -36.31 -26.29
N SER A 362 -2.42 -35.20 -25.67
CA SER A 362 -2.00 -35.21 -24.27
C SER A 362 -3.22 -35.21 -23.32
N LYS A 363 -3.15 -36.05 -22.28
CA LYS A 363 -4.20 -36.11 -21.25
C LYS A 363 -4.46 -34.74 -20.62
N ALA A 364 -3.42 -33.94 -20.39
CA ALA A 364 -3.56 -32.60 -19.82
C ALA A 364 -4.34 -31.64 -20.72
N PHE A 365 -4.09 -31.68 -22.04
CA PHE A 365 -4.84 -30.88 -23.00
C PHE A 365 -6.33 -31.28 -23.01
N GLN A 366 -6.60 -32.59 -23.05
CA GLN A 366 -7.97 -33.11 -23.03
C GLN A 366 -8.70 -32.74 -21.74
N THR A 367 -8.06 -32.84 -20.57
CA THR A 367 -8.65 -32.43 -19.29
C THR A 367 -8.94 -30.93 -19.25
N ALA A 368 -8.01 -30.08 -19.68
CA ALA A 368 -8.23 -28.62 -19.70
C ALA A 368 -9.38 -28.25 -20.65
N LYS A 369 -9.42 -28.85 -21.84
CA LYS A 369 -10.51 -28.68 -22.80
C LYS A 369 -11.85 -29.12 -22.21
N PHE A 370 -11.91 -30.32 -21.63
CA PHE A 370 -13.11 -30.86 -20.99
C PHE A 370 -13.63 -29.94 -19.88
N MET A 371 -12.77 -29.48 -18.97
CA MET A 371 -13.18 -28.58 -17.89
C MET A 371 -13.78 -27.28 -18.42
N ARG A 372 -13.21 -26.74 -19.51
CA ARG A 372 -13.73 -25.54 -20.15
C ARG A 372 -15.09 -25.79 -20.81
N GLU A 373 -15.21 -26.85 -21.60
CA GLU A 373 -16.46 -27.21 -22.29
C GLU A 373 -17.59 -27.51 -21.31
N LEU A 374 -17.31 -28.26 -20.25
CA LEU A 374 -18.29 -28.59 -19.22
C LEU A 374 -18.79 -27.33 -18.50
N ARG A 375 -17.88 -26.39 -18.18
CA ARG A 375 -18.27 -25.13 -17.58
C ARG A 375 -19.11 -24.27 -18.53
N ASP A 376 -18.71 -24.19 -19.80
CA ASP A 376 -19.45 -23.43 -20.81
C ASP A 376 -20.86 -24.02 -21.03
N SER A 377 -21.02 -25.34 -20.91
CA SER A 377 -22.34 -25.97 -20.91
C SER A 377 -23.23 -25.44 -19.79
N LEU A 378 -22.74 -25.34 -18.55
CA LEU A 378 -23.53 -24.80 -17.43
C LEU A 378 -23.86 -23.32 -17.61
N VAL A 379 -22.93 -22.52 -18.15
CA VAL A 379 -23.20 -21.11 -18.47
C VAL A 379 -24.34 -21.00 -19.48
N ASN A 380 -24.28 -21.78 -20.57
CA ASN A 380 -25.33 -21.76 -21.60
C ASN A 380 -26.69 -22.23 -21.06
N GLU A 381 -26.71 -23.28 -20.23
CA GLU A 381 -27.95 -23.77 -19.60
C GLU A 381 -28.54 -22.76 -18.62
N GLU A 382 -27.71 -22.03 -17.89
CA GLU A 382 -28.15 -20.95 -16.99
C GLU A 382 -28.74 -19.77 -17.76
N GLU A 383 -28.10 -19.36 -18.86
CA GLU A 383 -28.62 -18.33 -19.76
C GLU A 383 -29.95 -18.74 -20.40
N ASN A 384 -30.08 -19.98 -20.86
CA ASN A 384 -31.33 -20.52 -21.40
C ASN A 384 -32.46 -20.52 -20.35
N ALA A 385 -32.17 -20.97 -19.13
CA ALA A 385 -33.14 -20.94 -18.03
C ALA A 385 -33.58 -19.50 -17.70
N LEU A 386 -32.66 -18.53 -17.71
CA LEU A 386 -32.99 -17.11 -17.52
C LEU A 386 -33.92 -16.57 -18.61
N LEU A 387 -33.70 -16.94 -19.87
CA LEU A 387 -34.57 -16.52 -20.97
C LEU A 387 -36.01 -17.04 -20.79
N LEU A 388 -36.16 -18.30 -20.37
CA LEU A 388 -37.48 -18.89 -20.10
C LEU A 388 -38.16 -18.25 -18.88
N ILE A 389 -37.42 -17.98 -17.80
CA ILE A 389 -37.94 -17.27 -16.63
C ILE A 389 -38.44 -15.87 -17.04
N ASN A 390 -37.68 -15.14 -17.86
CA ASN A 390 -38.08 -13.82 -18.32
C ASN A 390 -39.33 -13.87 -19.22
N ASP A 391 -39.46 -14.88 -20.08
CA ASP A 391 -40.66 -15.08 -20.89
C ASP A 391 -41.89 -15.41 -20.03
N ALA A 392 -41.72 -16.28 -19.03
CA ALA A 392 -42.77 -16.62 -18.06
C ALA A 392 -43.21 -15.40 -17.23
N GLU A 393 -42.26 -14.58 -16.78
CA GLU A 393 -42.51 -13.35 -16.02
C GLU A 393 -43.32 -12.33 -16.86
N GLN A 394 -42.98 -12.16 -18.15
CA GLN A 394 -43.75 -11.30 -19.07
C GLN A 394 -45.18 -11.81 -19.30
N LYS A 395 -45.41 -13.13 -19.17
CA LYS A 395 -46.73 -13.75 -19.24
C LYS A 395 -47.54 -13.68 -17.94
N GLY A 396 -46.96 -13.11 -16.88
CA GLY A 396 -47.60 -12.98 -15.57
C GLY A 396 -47.60 -14.28 -14.75
N ILE A 397 -46.70 -15.22 -15.06
CA ILE A 397 -46.52 -16.47 -14.31
C ILE A 397 -45.73 -16.16 -13.02
N GLU A 398 -46.07 -16.85 -11.92
CA GLU A 398 -45.32 -16.78 -10.66
C GLU A 398 -43.95 -17.46 -10.84
N ILE A 399 -42.88 -16.76 -10.48
CA ILE A 399 -41.49 -17.14 -10.79
C ILE A 399 -40.53 -16.98 -9.60
N SER A 400 -41.01 -16.68 -8.39
CA SER A 400 -40.12 -16.42 -7.25
C SER A 400 -39.35 -17.67 -6.84
N ASP A 401 -40.02 -18.83 -6.80
CA ASP A 401 -39.42 -20.10 -6.40
C ASP A 401 -38.34 -20.56 -7.38
N VAL A 402 -38.59 -20.48 -8.69
CA VAL A 402 -37.59 -20.83 -9.71
C VAL A 402 -36.43 -19.85 -9.78
N LYS A 403 -36.65 -18.54 -9.59
CA LYS A 403 -35.54 -17.57 -9.46
C LYS A 403 -34.69 -17.88 -8.23
N PHE A 404 -35.28 -18.38 -7.14
CA PHE A 404 -34.53 -18.83 -5.98
C PHE A 404 -33.71 -20.09 -6.29
N LYS A 405 -34.31 -21.13 -6.87
CA LYS A 405 -33.60 -22.35 -7.30
C LYS A 405 -32.42 -22.06 -8.23
N LEU A 406 -32.58 -21.15 -9.20
CA LEU A 406 -31.52 -20.81 -10.15
C LEU A 406 -30.27 -20.19 -9.48
N ARG A 407 -30.39 -19.67 -8.25
CA ARG A 407 -29.22 -19.21 -7.48
C ARG A 407 -28.24 -20.34 -7.19
N ASP A 408 -28.71 -21.57 -7.06
CA ASP A 408 -27.85 -22.74 -6.81
C ASP A 408 -27.01 -23.08 -8.05
N ALA A 409 -27.55 -22.87 -9.26
CA ALA A 409 -26.78 -22.99 -10.50
C ALA A 409 -25.68 -21.91 -10.59
N LYS A 410 -26.00 -20.67 -10.22
CA LYS A 410 -24.99 -19.59 -10.11
C LYS A 410 -23.93 -19.90 -9.06
N GLN A 411 -24.33 -20.46 -7.92
CA GLN A 411 -23.41 -20.89 -6.87
C GLN A 411 -22.46 -21.97 -7.38
N ALA A 412 -22.96 -22.98 -8.10
CA ALA A 412 -22.14 -24.00 -8.75
C ALA A 412 -21.13 -23.40 -9.74
N LEU A 413 -21.51 -22.38 -10.52
CA LEU A 413 -20.59 -21.65 -11.39
C LEU A 413 -19.47 -20.94 -10.59
N PHE A 414 -19.79 -20.34 -9.44
CA PHE A 414 -18.78 -19.73 -8.57
C PHE A 414 -17.84 -20.77 -7.95
N GLU A 415 -18.39 -21.86 -7.40
CA GLU A 415 -17.62 -22.95 -6.81
C GLU A 415 -16.70 -23.62 -7.83
N SER A 416 -17.16 -23.75 -9.09
CA SER A 416 -16.35 -24.33 -10.16
C SER A 416 -15.03 -23.58 -10.37
N ARG A 417 -15.01 -22.24 -10.21
CA ARG A 417 -13.80 -21.42 -10.35
C ARG A 417 -12.75 -21.78 -9.31
N THR A 418 -13.18 -22.05 -8.08
CA THR A 418 -12.29 -22.53 -7.02
C THR A 418 -11.85 -23.95 -7.31
N MET A 419 -12.77 -24.82 -7.74
CA MET A 419 -12.50 -26.24 -7.98
C MET A 419 -11.47 -26.50 -9.08
N VAL A 420 -11.25 -25.56 -10.01
CA VAL A 420 -10.14 -25.62 -10.99
C VAL A 420 -8.79 -25.90 -10.32
N HIS A 421 -8.55 -25.35 -9.13
CA HIS A 421 -7.28 -25.49 -8.40
C HIS A 421 -7.04 -26.90 -7.85
N SER A 422 -8.06 -27.78 -7.84
CA SER A 422 -7.87 -29.20 -7.52
C SER A 422 -7.14 -29.95 -8.63
N PHE A 423 -7.23 -29.45 -9.86
CA PHE A 423 -6.80 -30.13 -11.10
C PHE A 423 -7.30 -31.58 -11.19
N ASP A 424 -8.49 -31.83 -10.62
CA ASP A 424 -9.15 -33.12 -10.61
C ASP A 424 -10.44 -33.04 -11.42
N GLN A 425 -10.51 -33.83 -12.49
CA GLN A 425 -11.65 -33.84 -13.40
C GLN A 425 -12.94 -34.32 -12.73
N SER A 426 -12.86 -35.29 -11.81
CA SER A 426 -14.03 -35.85 -11.12
C SER A 426 -14.63 -34.83 -10.17
N LYS A 427 -13.79 -34.18 -9.36
CA LYS A 427 -14.26 -33.15 -8.41
C LYS A 427 -14.84 -31.94 -9.13
N PHE A 428 -14.22 -31.54 -10.24
CA PHE A 428 -14.74 -30.45 -11.07
C PHE A 428 -16.09 -30.80 -11.70
N SER A 429 -16.24 -32.02 -12.22
CA SER A 429 -17.51 -32.50 -12.78
C SER A 429 -18.62 -32.47 -11.75
N GLU A 430 -18.37 -33.03 -10.55
CA GLU A 430 -19.37 -33.09 -9.48
C GLU A 430 -19.94 -31.71 -9.14
N THR A 431 -19.11 -30.67 -9.10
CA THR A 431 -19.57 -29.28 -8.87
C THR A 431 -20.43 -28.77 -10.02
N ILE A 432 -20.04 -28.99 -11.27
CA ILE A 432 -20.82 -28.53 -12.43
C ILE A 432 -22.13 -29.31 -12.58
N ASP A 433 -22.11 -30.62 -12.36
CA ASP A 433 -23.28 -31.51 -12.49
C ASP A 433 -24.40 -31.10 -11.52
N LYS A 434 -24.05 -30.63 -10.31
CA LYS A 434 -25.03 -30.03 -9.37
C LYS A 434 -25.74 -28.84 -10.00
N GLY A 435 -25.00 -27.95 -10.66
CA GLY A 435 -25.57 -26.81 -11.37
C GLY A 435 -26.44 -27.22 -12.57
N LEU A 436 -25.97 -28.17 -13.37
CA LEU A 436 -26.69 -28.66 -14.56
C LEU A 436 -28.01 -29.33 -14.19
N ASN A 437 -28.05 -30.06 -13.08
CA ASN A 437 -29.28 -30.66 -12.57
C ASN A 437 -30.30 -29.59 -12.16
N VAL A 438 -29.83 -28.50 -11.53
CA VAL A 438 -30.68 -27.36 -11.17
C VAL A 438 -31.21 -26.65 -12.41
N THR A 439 -30.36 -26.32 -13.39
CA THR A 439 -30.81 -25.64 -14.62
C THR A 439 -31.79 -26.50 -15.40
N THR A 440 -31.55 -27.81 -15.50
CA THR A 440 -32.47 -28.76 -16.15
C THR A 440 -33.84 -28.76 -15.47
N SER A 441 -33.88 -28.82 -14.13
CA SER A 441 -35.14 -28.76 -13.38
C SER A 441 -35.87 -27.44 -13.57
N VAL A 442 -35.15 -26.30 -13.52
CA VAL A 442 -35.75 -24.97 -13.68
C VAL A 442 -36.29 -24.79 -15.10
N THR A 443 -35.54 -25.20 -16.11
CA THR A 443 -35.96 -25.17 -17.52
C THR A 443 -37.23 -25.99 -17.72
N GLN A 444 -37.30 -27.21 -17.16
CA GLN A 444 -38.49 -28.05 -17.25
C GLN A 444 -39.70 -27.43 -16.52
N ASP A 445 -39.51 -26.90 -15.31
CA ASP A 445 -40.56 -26.23 -14.53
C ASP A 445 -41.13 -25.04 -15.32
N MET A 446 -40.27 -24.25 -15.98
CA MET A 446 -40.68 -23.09 -16.77
C MET A 446 -41.35 -23.45 -18.08
N SER A 447 -40.82 -24.42 -18.82
CA SER A 447 -41.48 -24.92 -20.03
C SER A 447 -42.88 -25.44 -19.72
N ASN A 448 -43.04 -26.23 -18.65
CA ASN A 448 -44.34 -26.72 -18.22
C ASN A 448 -45.29 -25.57 -17.85
N ALA A 449 -44.81 -24.56 -17.12
CA ALA A 449 -45.63 -23.41 -16.74
C ALA A 449 -46.10 -22.57 -17.94
N ILE A 450 -45.22 -22.39 -18.93
CA ILE A 450 -45.54 -21.68 -20.17
C ILE A 450 -46.55 -22.48 -21.01
N ASP A 451 -46.39 -23.80 -21.11
CA ASP A 451 -47.34 -24.67 -21.81
C ASP A 451 -48.71 -24.65 -21.12
N ASP A 452 -48.74 -24.69 -19.79
CA ASP A 452 -49.95 -24.54 -18.97
C ASP A 452 -50.66 -23.20 -19.22
N TYR A 453 -49.89 -22.12 -19.35
CA TYR A 453 -50.41 -20.79 -19.68
C TYR A 453 -51.13 -20.81 -21.05
N TYR A 454 -50.50 -21.37 -22.08
CA TYR A 454 -51.11 -21.46 -23.41
C TYR A 454 -52.33 -22.38 -23.41
N PHE A 455 -52.27 -23.52 -22.72
CA PHE A 455 -53.38 -24.44 -22.58
C PHE A 455 -54.61 -23.77 -21.95
N ARG A 456 -54.43 -23.05 -20.84
CA ARG A 456 -55.52 -22.32 -20.17
C ARG A 456 -56.11 -21.22 -21.06
N ARG A 457 -55.28 -20.53 -21.84
CA ARG A 457 -55.75 -19.47 -22.74
C ARG A 457 -56.52 -20.00 -23.94
N TRP A 458 -56.07 -21.11 -24.53
CA TRP A 458 -56.83 -21.83 -25.55
C TRP A 458 -58.13 -22.40 -25.01
N GLY A 459 -58.10 -23.02 -23.83
CA GLY A 459 -59.30 -23.53 -23.15
C GLY A 459 -60.32 -22.43 -22.85
N LEU A 460 -59.87 -21.26 -22.37
CA LEU A 460 -60.72 -20.09 -22.19
C LEU A 460 -61.31 -19.61 -23.52
N GLY A 461 -60.52 -19.58 -24.59
CA GLY A 461 -61.01 -19.20 -25.92
C GLY A 461 -62.09 -20.14 -26.46
N VAL A 462 -61.86 -21.46 -26.37
CA VAL A 462 -62.82 -22.49 -26.82
C VAL A 462 -64.08 -22.48 -25.98
N SER A 463 -63.96 -22.44 -24.64
CA SER A 463 -65.11 -22.36 -23.75
C SER A 463 -65.92 -21.08 -23.96
N SER A 464 -65.25 -19.93 -24.13
CA SER A 464 -65.94 -18.67 -24.46
C SER A 464 -66.70 -18.76 -25.78
N LEU A 465 -66.09 -19.36 -26.82
CA LEU A 465 -66.74 -19.55 -28.13
C LEU A 465 -68.00 -20.41 -28.00
N ILE A 466 -67.90 -21.54 -27.30
CA ILE A 466 -69.04 -22.44 -27.06
C ILE A 466 -70.16 -21.69 -26.32
N ILE A 467 -69.82 -20.97 -25.25
CA ILE A 467 -70.79 -20.18 -24.47
C ILE A 467 -71.43 -19.08 -25.33
N THR A 468 -70.66 -18.37 -26.16
CA THR A 468 -71.19 -17.34 -27.06
C THR A 468 -72.14 -17.93 -28.10
N ILE A 469 -71.80 -19.08 -28.70
CA ILE A 469 -72.69 -19.79 -29.64
C ILE A 469 -73.99 -20.17 -28.93
N LEU A 470 -73.91 -20.75 -27.73
CA LEU A 470 -75.07 -21.15 -26.94
C LEU A 470 -75.95 -19.96 -26.57
N ALA A 471 -75.35 -18.85 -26.15
CA ALA A 471 -76.05 -17.60 -25.85
C ALA A 471 -76.73 -17.00 -27.09
N MET A 472 -76.06 -17.00 -28.25
CA MET A 472 -76.65 -16.58 -29.52
C MET A 472 -77.82 -17.47 -29.93
N SER A 473 -77.67 -18.79 -29.86
CA SER A 473 -78.74 -19.74 -30.16
C SER A 473 -79.94 -19.53 -29.25
N LEU A 474 -79.72 -19.31 -27.95
CA LEU A 474 -80.78 -19.00 -26.99
C LEU A 474 -81.48 -17.69 -27.33
N PHE A 475 -80.73 -16.64 -27.68
CA PHE A 475 -81.27 -15.34 -28.10
C PHE A 475 -82.15 -15.46 -29.36
N PHE A 476 -81.66 -16.17 -30.39
CA PHE A 476 -82.45 -16.40 -31.60
C PHE A 476 -83.69 -17.25 -31.34
N TYR A 477 -83.60 -18.23 -30.43
CA TYR A 477 -84.73 -19.05 -30.02
C TYR A 477 -85.81 -18.24 -29.30
N ILE A 478 -85.42 -17.40 -28.33
CA ILE A 478 -86.34 -16.49 -27.62
C ILE A 478 -87.03 -15.53 -28.62
N LYS A 479 -86.25 -14.91 -29.51
CA LYS A 479 -86.81 -13.98 -30.53
C LYS A 479 -87.77 -14.66 -31.51
N ARG A 480 -87.62 -15.97 -31.74
CA ARG A 480 -88.56 -16.76 -32.55
C ARG A 480 -89.88 -17.00 -31.80
N ILE A 481 -89.82 -17.25 -30.49
CA ILE A 481 -91.00 -17.39 -29.64
C ILE A 481 -91.77 -16.07 -29.56
N GLU A 482 -91.11 -14.93 -29.37
CA GLU A 482 -91.76 -13.61 -29.27
C GLU A 482 -92.42 -13.13 -30.59
N LYS A 483 -92.06 -13.72 -31.73
CA LYS A 483 -92.64 -13.43 -33.05
C LYS A 483 -93.81 -14.36 -33.44
N SER A 484 -94.00 -15.46 -32.71
CA SER A 484 -95.13 -16.38 -32.87
C SER A 484 -96.25 -15.99 -31.91
#